data_AF-A0A351GHH5-F1
#
_entry.id   AF-A0A351GHH5-F1
#
_cell.length_a   1.000
_cell.length_b   1.000
_cell.length_c   1.000
_cell.angle_alpha   90.00
_cell.angle_beta   90.00
_cell.angle_gamma   90.00
#
_symmetry.space_group_name_H-M   'P 1'
#
loop_
_entity.id
_entity.type
_entity.pdbx_description
1 polymer ?
#
loop_
_entity_poly.entity_id
_entity_poly.type
_entity_poly.pdbx_seq_one_letter_code
_entity_poly.pdbx_strand_id
1 'polypeptide(L)' 'AKHPYLSYKKAKSIVAYRQQHGKYTSGKELSKLHLLSESDVDRILPYLDLN' A
#
# COMPACT_ATOMS: atom_id res chain seq x y z
N ALA A 1 -12.92 1.49 12.81
CA ALA A 1 -12.81 2.70 11.98
C ALA A 1 -12.61 2.28 10.52
N LYS A 2 -13.38 2.82 9.56
CA LYS A 2 -13.13 2.63 8.12
C LYS A 2 -12.00 3.58 7.70
N HIS A 3 -10.97 3.07 7.03
CA HIS A 3 -9.91 3.93 6.51
C HIS A 3 -10.47 4.79 5.36
N PRO A 4 -10.22 6.12 5.34
CA PRO A 4 -10.82 7.02 4.36
C PRO A 4 -10.40 6.74 2.91
N TYR A 5 -9.22 6.13 2.71
CA TYR A 5 -8.65 5.90 1.37
C TYR A 5 -8.49 4.42 0.99
N LEU A 6 -8.56 3.50 1.96
CA LEU A 6 -8.25 2.09 1.75
C LEU A 6 -9.47 1.25 2.08
N SER A 7 -9.95 0.52 1.08
CA SER A 7 -10.89 -0.56 1.33
C SER A 7 -10.17 -1.74 1.98
N TYR A 8 -10.94 -2.61 2.63
CA TYR A 8 -10.40 -3.84 3.22
C TYR A 8 -9.61 -4.69 2.21
N LYS A 9 -10.09 -4.78 0.96
CA LYS A 9 -9.39 -5.53 -0.10
C LYS A 9 -8.02 -4.92 -0.44
N LYS A 10 -7.94 -3.59 -0.56
CA LYS A 10 -6.68 -2.87 -0.80
C LYS A 10 -5.69 -3.03 0.36
N ALA A 11 -6.18 -2.89 1.59
CA ALA A 11 -5.35 -3.11 2.78
C ALA A 11 -4.83 -4.57 2.85
N LYS A 12 -5.69 -5.55 2.55
CA LYS A 12 -5.32 -6.97 2.53
C LYS A 12 -4.24 -7.26 1.48
N SER A 13 -4.31 -6.64 0.30
CA SER A 13 -3.27 -6.83 -0.73
C SER A 13 -1.93 -6.22 -0.34
N ILE A 14 -1.91 -5.07 0.34
CA ILE A 14 -0.68 -4.46 0.88
C ILE A 14 -0.02 -5.42 1.88
N VAL A 15 -0.79 -5.94 2.84
CA VAL A 15 -0.26 -6.88 3.84
C VAL A 15 0.24 -8.17 3.18
N ALA A 16 -0.52 -8.73 2.24
CA ALA A 16 -0.12 -9.95 1.53
C ALA A 16 1.19 -9.77 0.74
N TYR A 17 1.35 -8.65 0.03
CA TYR A 17 2.58 -8.36 -0.69
C TYR A 17 3.78 -8.23 0.25
N ARG A 18 3.63 -7.51 1.36
CA ARG A 18 4.68 -7.41 2.39
C ARG A 18 5.06 -8.78 2.97
N GLN A 19 4.10 -9.68 3.15
CA GLN A 19 4.39 -11.03 3.63
C GLN A 19 5.15 -11.87 2.61
N GLN A 20 4.86 -11.71 1.32
CA GLN A 20 5.49 -12.49 0.23
C GLN A 20 6.86 -11.95 -0.17
N HIS A 21 7.02 -10.62 -0.22
CA HIS A 21 8.23 -9.97 -0.73
C HIS A 21 9.12 -9.37 0.37
N GLY A 22 8.63 -9.32 1.61
CA GLY A 22 9.32 -8.68 2.72
C GLY A 22 9.00 -7.19 2.86
N LYS A 23 9.89 -6.45 3.52
CA LYS A 23 9.70 -5.02 3.75
C LYS A 23 9.68 -4.27 2.42
N TYR A 24 8.83 -3.24 2.32
CA TYR A 24 8.88 -2.29 1.22
C TYR A 24 10.20 -1.52 1.28
N THR A 25 10.89 -1.46 0.14
CA THR A 25 12.14 -0.70 0.00
C THR A 25 11.90 0.69 -0.59
N SER A 26 10.75 0.88 -1.23
CA SER A 26 10.32 2.15 -1.80
C SER A 26 8.80 2.22 -1.86
N GLY A 27 8.24 3.42 -1.66
CA GLY A 27 6.80 3.65 -1.85
C GLY A 27 6.31 3.33 -3.27
N LYS A 28 7.20 3.36 -4.28
CA LYS A 28 6.88 2.94 -5.66
C LYS A 28 6.50 1.47 -5.78
N GLU A 29 6.88 0.63 -4.82
CA GLU A 29 6.50 -0.78 -4.84
C GLU A 29 5.00 -1.00 -4.59
N LEU A 30 4.32 -0.02 -3.96
CA LEU A 30 2.86 -0.06 -3.84
C LEU A 30 2.18 0.05 -5.20
N SER A 31 2.79 0.72 -6.18
CA SER A 31 2.27 0.78 -7.55
C SER A 31 2.29 -0.58 -8.26
N LYS A 32 3.04 -1.56 -7.75
CA LYS A 32 3.00 -2.95 -8.27
C LYS A 32 1.71 -3.67 -7.88
N LEU A 33 0.97 -3.18 -6.88
CA LEU A 33 -0.29 -3.77 -6.45
C LEU A 33 -1.41 -3.36 -7.41
N HIS A 34 -1.89 -4.29 -8.24
CA HIS A 34 -2.96 -4.02 -9.21
C HIS A 34 -4.28 -3.48 -8.62
N LEU A 35 -4.47 -3.62 -7.30
CA LEU A 35 -5.65 -3.13 -6.59
C LEU A 35 -5.53 -1.67 -6.12
N LEU A 36 -4.33 -1.08 -6.18
CA LEU A 36 -4.09 0.32 -5.87
C LEU A 36 -4.00 1.12 -7.16
N SER A 37 -4.77 2.20 -7.27
CA SER A 37 -4.55 3.21 -8.30
C SER A 37 -3.38 4.12 -7.91
N GLU A 38 -2.81 4.84 -8.88
CA GLU A 38 -1.80 5.87 -8.60
C GLU A 38 -2.27 6.87 -7.54
N SER A 39 -3.54 7.30 -7.62
CA SER A 39 -4.14 8.19 -6.62
C SER A 39 -4.26 7.59 -5.22
N ASP A 40 -4.38 6.26 -5.08
CA ASP A 40 -4.31 5.63 -3.77
C ASP A 40 -2.87 5.67 -3.24
N VAL A 41 -1.91 5.35 -4.10
CA VAL A 41 -0.48 5.36 -3.75
C VAL A 41 -0.06 6.75 -3.30
N ASP A 42 -0.41 7.80 -4.06
CA ASP A 42 -0.10 9.19 -3.72
C ASP A 42 -0.67 9.61 -2.35
N ARG A 43 -1.87 9.11 -2.00
CA ARG A 43 -2.49 9.37 -0.71
C ARG A 43 -1.84 8.59 0.43
N ILE A 44 -1.29 7.41 0.16
CA ILE A 44 -0.68 6.54 1.18
C ILE A 44 0.78 6.91 1.41
N LEU A 45 1.50 7.31 0.37
CA LEU A 45 2.91 7.72 0.41
C LEU A 45 3.29 8.61 1.60
N PRO A 46 2.56 9.71 1.92
CA PRO A 46 2.91 10.57 3.06
C PRO A 46 2.75 9.89 4.43
N TYR A 47 2.05 8.77 4.51
CA TYR A 47 1.86 7.99 5.74
C TYR A 47 2.80 6.77 5.82
N LEU A 48 3.67 6.55 4.84
CA LEU A 48 4.64 5.47 4.87
C LEU A 48 5.94 5.99 5.48
N ASP A 49 6.34 5.36 6.58
CA ASP A 49 7.71 5.44 7.08
C ASP A 49 8.47 4.19 6.63
N LEU A 50 9.62 4.41 6.01
CA LEU A 50 10.50 3.35 5.48
C LEU A 50 11.75 3.14 6.36
N ASN A 51 11.83 3.80 7.52
CA ASN A 51 12.90 3.64 8.51
C ASN A 51 12.90 2.27 9.23
#